data_AF-D4DLU7-F1
#
_entry.id   AF-D4DLU7-F1
#
_cell.length_a   1.000
_cell.length_b   1.000
_cell.length_c   1.000
_cell.angle_alpha   90.00
_cell.angle_beta   90.00
_cell.angle_gamma   90.00
#
_symmetry.space_group_name_H-M   'P 1'
#
loop_
_entity.id
_entity.type
_entity.pdbx_description
1 polymer ?
#
loop_
_entity_poly.entity_id
_entity_poly.type
_entity_poly.pdbx_seq_one_letter_code
_entity_poly.pdbx_strand_id
1 'polypeptide(L)' 'MSLTKDLTSLSLPAIGEAFGGRDHTTVMHGIKAVAKLRQEDPEVAQDYEKLLLLIQN' A
#
# COMPACT_ATOMS: atom_id res chain seq x y z
N MET A 1 -3.80 0.53 0.92
CA MET A 1 -2.87 1.11 1.92
C MET A 1 -1.48 1.33 1.35
N SER A 2 -0.73 0.29 0.93
CA SER A 2 0.62 0.47 0.35
C SER A 2 0.63 1.39 -0.88
N LEU A 3 -0.13 1.03 -1.94
CA LEU A 3 -0.26 1.89 -3.13
C LEU A 3 -0.76 3.30 -2.80
N THR A 4 -1.69 3.44 -1.85
CA THR A 4 -2.16 4.76 -1.39
C THR A 4 -1.03 5.60 -0.80
N LYS A 5 -0.12 5.00 -0.04
CA LYS A 5 1.04 5.69 0.54
C LYS A 5 2.03 6.13 -0.54
N ASP A 6 2.21 5.30 -1.57
CA ASP A 6 3.15 5.55 -2.68
C ASP A 6 2.61 6.57 -3.68
N LEU A 7 1.30 6.57 -3.92
CA LEU A 7 0.64 7.40 -4.94
C LEU A 7 0.13 8.73 -4.40
N THR A 8 0.14 8.96 -3.09
CA THR A 8 -0.40 10.18 -2.47
C THR A 8 0.50 10.74 -1.38
N SER A 9 0.34 12.03 -1.09
CA SER A 9 0.98 12.71 0.04
C SER A 9 0.25 12.51 1.37
N LEU A 10 -0.75 11.62 1.44
CA LEU A 10 -1.51 11.37 2.67
C LEU A 10 -0.61 10.83 3.79
N SER A 11 -0.93 11.25 5.02
CA SER A 11 -0.32 10.75 6.25
C SER A 11 -0.85 9.35 6.60
N LEU A 12 -0.12 8.60 7.42
CA LEU A 12 -0.57 7.27 7.88
C LEU A 12 -1.91 7.32 8.62
N PRO A 13 -2.19 8.32 9.50
CA PRO A 13 -3.51 8.47 10.09
C PRO A 13 -4.61 8.73 9.06
N ALA A 14 -4.37 9.62 8.07
CA ALA A 14 -5.36 9.93 7.03
C ALA A 14 -5.67 8.71 6.14
N ILE A 15 -4.65 7.89 5.84
CA ILE A 15 -4.85 6.61 5.16
C ILE A 15 -5.63 5.65 6.08
N GLY A 16 -5.33 5.59 7.37
CA GLY A 16 -6.06 4.75 8.32
C GLY A 16 -7.56 5.07 8.35
N GLU A 17 -7.87 6.36 8.44
CA GLU A 17 -9.24 6.89 8.42
C GLU A 17 -9.97 6.49 7.13
N ALA A 18 -9.36 6.73 5.96
CA ALA A 18 -9.93 6.38 4.66
C ALA A 18 -10.14 4.88 4.46
N PHE A 19 -9.43 4.03 5.22
CA PHE A 19 -9.55 2.57 5.18
C PHE A 19 -10.42 2.03 6.34
N GLY A 20 -11.42 2.80 6.78
CA GLY A 20 -12.42 2.40 7.77
C GLY A 20 -12.01 2.68 9.21
N GLY A 21 -11.35 3.81 9.48
CA GLY A 21 -10.94 4.20 10.83
C GLY A 21 -9.85 3.30 11.43
N ARG A 22 -8.98 2.73 10.58
CA ARG A 22 -7.88 1.87 11.04
C ARG A 22 -6.80 2.69 11.72
N ASP A 23 -6.20 2.15 12.78
CA ASP A 23 -5.06 2.79 13.43
C ASP A 23 -3.88 2.94 12.45
N HIS A 24 -3.16 4.06 12.56
CA HIS A 24 -2.02 4.37 11.71
C HIS A 24 -0.91 3.31 11.74
N THR A 25 -0.75 2.57 12.86
CA THR A 25 0.18 1.44 12.94
C THR A 25 -0.28 0.28 12.07
N THR A 26 -1.59 0.06 11.90
CA THR A 26 -2.12 -0.95 10.97
C THR A 26 -1.73 -0.62 9.53
N VAL A 27 -1.75 0.67 9.17
CA VAL A 27 -1.27 1.14 7.86
C VAL A 27 0.23 0.87 7.71
N MET A 28 1.03 1.23 8.72
CA MET A 28 2.47 0.96 8.75
C MET A 28 2.77 -0.55 8.58
N HIS A 29 2.06 -1.41 9.31
CA HIS A 29 2.20 -2.86 9.20
C HIS A 29 1.79 -3.37 7.82
N GLY A 30 0.69 -2.86 7.26
CA GLY A 30 0.26 -3.20 5.90
C GLY A 30 1.29 -2.83 4.84
N ILE A 31 1.93 -1.66 4.94
CA ILE A 31 3.01 -1.24 4.04
C ILE A 31 4.20 -2.21 4.14
N LYS A 32 4.66 -2.51 5.36
CA LYS A 32 5.78 -3.44 5.58
C LYS A 32 5.47 -4.86 5.07
N ALA A 33 4.25 -5.34 5.28
CA ALA A 33 3.82 -6.66 4.83
C ALA A 33 3.82 -6.75 3.29
N VAL A 34 3.27 -5.75 2.60
CA VAL A 34 3.26 -5.73 1.13
C VAL A 34 4.69 -5.60 0.58
N ALA A 35 5.54 -4.77 1.19
CA ALA A 35 6.95 -4.65 0.79
C ALA A 35 7.70 -6.00 0.90
N LYS A 36 7.44 -6.76 1.96
CA LYS A 36 8.00 -8.10 2.15
C LYS A 36 7.46 -9.09 1.11
N LEU A 37 6.14 -9.13 0.89
CA LEU A 37 5.53 -10.03 -0.08
C LEU A 37 6.04 -9.78 -1.50
N ARG A 38 6.27 -8.52 -1.90
CA ARG A 38 6.88 -8.19 -3.20
C ARG A 38 8.31 -8.70 -3.36
N GLN A 39 9.03 -8.99 -2.28
CA GLN A 39 10.38 -9.58 -2.34
C GLN A 39 10.34 -11.11 -2.38
N GLU A 40 9.34 -11.72 -1.75
CA GLU A 40 9.23 -13.17 -1.59
C GLU A 40 8.42 -13.84 -2.69
N ASP A 41 7.48 -13.11 -3.30
CA ASP A 41 6.53 -13.62 -4.29
C ASP A 41 6.58 -12.80 -5.59
N PRO A 42 7.11 -13.37 -6.69
CA PRO A 42 7.17 -12.71 -8.00
C PRO A 42 5.80 -12.36 -8.60
N GLU A 43 4.74 -13.13 -8.30
CA GLU A 43 3.39 -12.86 -8.80
C GLU A 43 2.82 -11.61 -8.12
N VAL A 44 2.98 -11.50 -6.80
CA VAL A 44 2.60 -10.29 -6.04
C VAL A 44 3.39 -9.08 -6.51
N ALA A 45 4.68 -9.24 -6.79
CA ALA A 45 5.51 -8.16 -7.34
C ALA A 45 4.97 -7.69 -8.68
N GLN A 46 4.66 -8.62 -9.59
CA GLN A 46 4.13 -8.30 -10.91
C GLN A 46 2.78 -7.59 -10.83
N ASP A 47 1.87 -8.07 -9.98
CA ASP A 47 0.55 -7.47 -9.82
C ASP A 47 0.60 -6.09 -9.17
N TYR A 48 1.54 -5.87 -8.25
CA TYR A 48 1.78 -4.53 -7.69
C TYR A 48 2.17 -3.52 -8.78
N GLU A 49 3.12 -3.89 -9.65
CA GLU A 49 3.58 -3.01 -10.75
C GLU A 49 2.44 -2.76 -11.76
N LYS A 50 1.66 -3.79 -12.11
CA LYS A 50 0.48 -3.62 -12.99
C LYS A 50 -0.52 -2.63 -12.39
N LEU A 51 -0.87 -2.79 -11.11
CA LEU A 51 -1.81 -1.91 -10.44
C LEU A 51 -1.27 -0.47 -10.34
N LEU A 52 0.03 -0.31 -10.09
CA LEU A 52 0.67 1.00 -10.05
C LEU A 52 0.52 1.72 -11.40
N LEU A 53 0.81 1.02 -12.51
CA LEU A 53 0.69 1.56 -13.85
C LEU A 53 -0.77 1.85 -14.25
N LEU A 54 -1.72 0.99 -13.87
CA LEU A 54 -3.13 1.19 -14.19
C LEU A 54 -3.76 2.38 -13.45
N ILE A 55 -3.31 2.68 -12.24
CA ILE A 55 -3.87 3.79 -11.42
C ILE A 55 -3.24 5.15 -11.81
N GLN A 56 -2.02 5.15 -12.35
CA GLN A 56 -1.33 6.38 -12.78
C GLN A 56 -1.74 6.89 -14.17
N ASN A 57 -2.46 6.08 -14.95
CA ASN A 57 -3.02 6.45 -16.25
C ASN A 57 -4.47 6.93 -16.12
#